data_AF-A0A5J4JP05-F1
#
_entry.id   AF-A0A5J4JP05-F1
#
_cell.length_a   1.000
_cell.length_b   1.000
_cell.length_c   1.000
_cell.angle_alpha   90.00
_cell.angle_beta   90.00
_cell.angle_gamma   90.00
#
_symmetry.space_group_name_H-M   'P 1'
#
loop_
_entity.id
_entity.type
_entity.pdbx_description
1 polymer ?
#
loop_
_entity_poly.entity_id
_entity_poly.type
_entity_poly.pdbx_seq_one_letter_code
_entity_poly.pdbx_strand_id
1 'polypeptide(L)'
;MPKNRLDPGQWVKRIRAETSKLNQDNITRTDAYFQFYRRHPEIKWAFLASMVSRNAGWNMCDLGGVLSAMIPEQARKQLFSTYERANWMIFHDAYPQLLVYRYATLYDPGLLEILPAFQTSRFMVTEWAHFFQYRNQERLLNALIINEQNLIQHPVVGHPYYRRRVFSSIWYRLQDLFHLNCVVFPTLEGRLYGDSVVHFNNTGKRIALGKRLAGILFHPDIYTRFFRFALNIPHTGSRYDYECLFGLTQDAPALRAIFPVVRHDWKEKRDWSKGKKLQKEWFLPGELEHPLDITNWYFRKRKRIRQFSAMAEQLKRW
;
A
#
# COMPACT_ATOMS: atom_id res chain seq x y z
N MET A 1 23.70 35.14 9.35
CA MET A 1 22.39 35.15 10.05
C MET A 1 22.09 33.75 10.55
N PRO A 2 21.76 33.54 11.84
CA PRO A 2 21.38 32.20 12.28
C PRO A 2 20.03 31.87 11.64
N LYS A 3 20.02 30.87 10.74
CA LYS A 3 18.76 30.26 10.29
C LYS A 3 18.03 29.81 11.55
N ASN A 4 16.79 30.27 11.77
CA ASN A 4 15.90 29.76 12.81
C ASN A 4 15.86 28.22 12.72
N ARG A 5 16.73 27.55 13.48
CA ARG A 5 16.84 26.10 13.51
C ARG A 5 15.78 25.66 14.49
N LEU A 6 14.68 25.11 13.97
CA LEU A 6 13.63 24.56 14.81
C LEU A 6 14.26 23.53 15.76
N ASP A 7 13.85 23.55 17.03
CA ASP A 7 14.29 22.54 18.00
C ASP A 7 13.73 21.15 17.62
N PRO A 8 14.30 20.05 18.15
CA PRO A 8 13.82 18.69 17.86
C PRO A 8 12.32 18.49 18.15
N GLY A 9 11.79 19.12 19.20
CA GLY A 9 10.38 19.02 19.56
C GLY A 9 9.45 19.73 18.56
N GLN A 10 9.87 20.87 18.02
CA GLN A 10 9.17 21.60 16.97
C GLN A 10 9.13 20.79 15.67
N TRP A 11 10.22 20.13 15.30
CA TRP A 11 10.24 19.21 14.16
C TRP A 11 9.29 18.03 14.35
N VAL A 12 9.29 17.41 15.53
CA VAL A 12 8.35 16.32 15.86
C VAL A 12 6.91 16.78 15.73
N LYS A 13 6.55 17.94 16.29
CA LYS A 13 5.19 18.51 16.17
C LYS A 13 4.80 18.75 14.71
N ARG A 14 5.69 19.36 13.93
CA ARG A 14 5.46 19.64 12.49
C ARG A 14 5.23 18.36 11.69
N ILE A 15 6.10 17.36 11.85
CA ILE A 15 6.02 16.09 11.11
C ILE A 15 4.76 15.32 11.52
N ARG A 16 4.38 15.31 12.80
CA ARG A 16 3.11 14.70 13.26
C ARG A 16 1.90 15.39 12.64
N ALA A 17 1.89 16.72 12.58
CA ALA A 17 0.81 17.48 11.96
C ALA A 17 0.70 17.21 10.45
N GLU A 18 1.83 17.22 9.73
CA GLU A 18 1.88 16.92 8.29
C GLU A 18 1.43 15.48 8.00
N THR A 19 1.91 14.51 8.79
CA THR A 19 1.51 13.10 8.69
C THR A 19 0.01 12.95 8.93
N SER A 20 -0.53 13.57 9.97
CA SER A 20 -1.97 13.48 10.30
C SER A 20 -2.84 14.12 9.22
N LYS A 21 -2.40 15.24 8.64
CA LYS A 21 -3.10 15.91 7.53
C LYS A 21 -3.19 15.03 6.28
N LEU A 22 -2.17 14.22 6.01
CA LEU A 22 -2.09 13.39 4.80
C LEU A 22 -2.57 11.94 5.03
N ASN A 23 -2.73 11.51 6.28
CA ASN A 23 -3.25 10.19 6.66
C ASN A 23 -4.77 10.19 6.88
N GLN A 24 -5.54 10.81 5.98
CA GLN A 24 -6.99 10.95 6.11
C GLN A 24 -7.72 9.77 5.47
N ASP A 25 -7.37 9.44 4.23
CA ASP A 25 -7.97 8.37 3.46
C ASP A 25 -6.98 7.79 2.46
N ASN A 26 -7.40 6.76 1.72
CA ASN A 26 -6.54 6.12 0.73
C ASN A 26 -6.08 7.11 -0.37
N ILE A 27 -6.93 8.06 -0.78
CA ILE A 27 -6.60 9.02 -1.84
C ILE A 27 -5.44 9.92 -1.41
N THR A 28 -5.60 10.61 -0.28
CA THR A 28 -4.59 11.53 0.27
C THR A 28 -3.27 10.85 0.57
N ARG A 29 -3.28 9.63 1.12
CA ARG A 29 -2.07 8.85 1.36
C ARG A 29 -1.34 8.48 0.08
N THR A 30 -2.09 8.00 -0.92
CA THR A 30 -1.54 7.56 -2.21
C THR A 30 -0.86 8.70 -2.93
N ASP A 31 -1.49 9.87 -2.94
CA ASP A 31 -0.94 11.08 -3.55
C ASP A 31 0.28 11.59 -2.77
N ALA A 32 0.25 11.56 -1.44
CA ALA A 32 1.39 11.97 -0.62
C ALA A 32 2.64 11.14 -0.91
N TYR A 33 2.51 9.82 -1.07
CA TYR A 33 3.61 8.95 -1.49
C TYR A 33 4.16 9.31 -2.87
N PHE A 34 3.28 9.52 -3.86
CA PHE A 34 3.72 9.88 -5.22
C PHE A 34 4.43 11.23 -5.25
N GLN A 35 3.85 12.24 -4.57
CA GLN A 35 4.43 13.58 -4.48
C GLN A 35 5.77 13.58 -3.75
N PHE A 36 5.93 12.73 -2.74
CA PHE A 36 7.21 12.53 -2.08
C PHE A 36 8.24 11.94 -3.05
N TYR A 37 7.89 10.84 -3.74
CA TYR A 37 8.79 10.19 -4.70
C TYR A 37 9.24 11.12 -5.84
N ARG A 38 8.33 11.94 -6.38
CA ARG A 38 8.67 12.93 -7.42
C ARG A 38 9.78 13.90 -6.99
N ARG A 39 9.91 14.17 -5.69
CA ARG A 39 10.93 15.06 -5.12
C ARG A 39 12.17 14.29 -4.64
N HIS A 40 12.02 12.99 -4.37
CA HIS A 40 13.04 12.10 -3.80
C HIS A 40 13.03 10.74 -4.53
N PRO A 41 13.40 10.70 -5.83
CA PRO A 41 13.34 9.48 -6.64
C PRO A 41 14.28 8.36 -6.16
N GLU A 42 15.26 8.69 -5.31
CA GLU A 42 16.11 7.74 -4.60
C GLU A 42 15.35 6.90 -3.56
N ILE A 43 14.19 7.37 -3.09
CA ILE A 43 13.34 6.67 -2.12
C ILE A 43 12.29 5.84 -2.87
N LYS A 44 12.77 4.80 -3.57
CA LYS A 44 11.96 3.90 -4.42
C LYS A 44 10.69 3.36 -3.74
N TRP A 45 10.76 3.07 -2.45
CA TRP A 45 9.60 2.57 -1.71
C TRP A 45 8.40 3.51 -1.76
N ALA A 46 8.61 4.84 -1.81
CA ALA A 46 7.50 5.78 -1.90
C ALA A 46 6.69 5.61 -3.20
N PHE A 47 7.34 5.35 -4.34
CA PHE A 47 6.59 5.09 -5.57
C PHE A 47 5.86 3.75 -5.52
N LEU A 48 6.51 2.71 -4.99
CA LEU A 48 5.91 1.41 -4.78
C LEU A 48 4.66 1.52 -3.89
N ALA A 49 4.77 2.21 -2.75
CA ALA A 49 3.67 2.44 -1.82
C ALA A 49 2.53 3.21 -2.49
N SER A 50 2.82 4.21 -3.33
CA SER A 50 1.78 4.89 -4.11
C SER A 50 1.05 3.93 -5.05
N MET A 51 1.78 3.20 -5.91
CA MET A 51 1.16 2.32 -6.92
C MET A 51 0.41 1.13 -6.29
N VAL A 52 0.93 0.56 -5.20
CA VAL A 52 0.25 -0.48 -4.43
C VAL A 52 -0.97 0.09 -3.71
N SER A 53 -0.90 1.31 -3.16
CA SER A 53 -2.05 1.92 -2.48
C SER A 53 -3.18 2.30 -3.44
N ARG A 54 -2.88 2.59 -4.71
CA ARG A 54 -3.92 2.70 -5.76
C ARG A 54 -4.74 1.40 -5.88
N ASN A 55 -4.06 0.26 -5.82
CA ASN A 55 -4.69 -1.06 -5.79
C ASN A 55 -5.41 -1.37 -4.47
N ALA A 56 -5.15 -0.64 -3.38
CA ALA A 56 -5.99 -0.75 -2.19
C ALA A 56 -7.29 0.04 -2.36
N GLY A 57 -7.21 1.24 -2.95
CA GLY A 57 -8.37 2.11 -3.19
C GLY A 57 -9.44 1.42 -4.04
N TRP A 58 -9.07 0.85 -5.18
CA TRP A 58 -10.04 0.21 -6.08
C TRP A 58 -10.69 -1.05 -5.48
N ASN A 59 -10.04 -1.70 -4.51
CA ASN A 59 -10.52 -2.89 -3.83
C ASN A 59 -11.53 -2.47 -2.77
N MET A 60 -11.30 -1.32 -2.12
CA MET A 60 -12.31 -0.68 -1.28
C MET A 60 -13.53 -0.28 -2.11
N CYS A 61 -13.37 0.41 -3.25
CA CYS A 61 -14.49 0.83 -4.10
C CYS A 61 -15.29 -0.34 -4.68
N ASP A 62 -14.63 -1.45 -5.04
CA ASP A 62 -15.31 -2.65 -5.53
C ASP A 62 -16.30 -3.23 -4.51
N LEU A 63 -16.11 -3.02 -3.20
CA LEU A 63 -17.10 -3.37 -2.18
C LEU A 63 -18.39 -2.56 -2.37
N GLY A 64 -18.31 -1.29 -2.74
CA GLY A 64 -19.47 -0.47 -3.09
C GLY A 64 -20.04 -0.73 -4.49
N GLY A 65 -19.22 -1.26 -5.40
CA GLY A 65 -19.59 -1.54 -6.79
C GLY A 65 -19.85 -3.02 -7.06
N VAL A 66 -19.03 -3.63 -7.91
CA VAL A 66 -19.26 -4.98 -8.45
C VAL A 66 -19.43 -6.07 -7.39
N LEU A 67 -18.86 -5.91 -6.19
CA LEU A 67 -18.96 -6.91 -5.12
C LEU A 67 -20.17 -6.69 -4.21
N SER A 68 -20.91 -5.58 -4.36
CA SER A 68 -22.05 -5.23 -3.50
C SER A 68 -23.18 -6.26 -3.56
N ALA A 69 -23.40 -6.86 -4.74
CA ALA A 69 -24.35 -7.93 -4.94
C ALA A 69 -23.93 -9.24 -4.29
N MET A 70 -22.65 -9.57 -4.31
CA MET A 70 -22.13 -10.85 -3.80
C MET A 70 -21.84 -10.82 -2.30
N ILE A 71 -21.52 -9.67 -1.73
CA ILE A 71 -21.07 -9.54 -0.34
C ILE A 71 -22.12 -8.77 0.48
N PRO A 72 -22.65 -9.37 1.58
CA PRO A 72 -23.55 -8.68 2.49
C PRO A 72 -22.97 -7.38 3.02
N GLU A 73 -23.80 -6.36 3.20
CA GLU A 73 -23.37 -5.00 3.60
C GLU A 73 -22.49 -5.01 4.86
N GLN A 74 -22.84 -5.79 5.87
CA GLN A 74 -22.06 -5.89 7.10
C GLN A 74 -20.65 -6.44 6.88
N ALA A 75 -20.50 -7.43 5.99
CA ALA A 75 -19.20 -7.98 5.62
C ALA A 75 -18.38 -6.97 4.79
N ARG A 76 -19.03 -6.19 3.92
CA ARG A 76 -18.37 -5.11 3.17
C ARG A 76 -17.83 -4.01 4.06
N LYS A 77 -18.60 -3.54 5.04
CA LYS A 77 -18.14 -2.55 6.04
C LYS A 77 -16.93 -3.08 6.83
N GLN A 78 -16.94 -4.37 7.19
CA GLN A 78 -15.80 -5.00 7.86
C GLN A 78 -14.57 -5.08 6.97
N LEU A 79 -14.72 -5.51 5.71
CA LEU A 79 -13.63 -5.57 4.73
C LEU A 79 -13.03 -4.19 4.46
N PHE A 80 -13.88 -3.18 4.25
CA PHE A 80 -13.45 -1.79 4.10
C PHE A 80 -12.63 -1.35 5.32
N SER A 81 -13.13 -1.56 6.53
CA SER A 81 -12.43 -1.21 7.77
C SER A 81 -11.07 -1.91 7.88
N THR A 82 -10.97 -3.19 7.49
CA THR A 82 -9.71 -3.93 7.46
C THR A 82 -8.71 -3.32 6.49
N TYR A 83 -9.12 -3.02 5.25
CA TYR A 83 -8.24 -2.39 4.26
C TYR A 83 -7.81 -0.99 4.73
N GLU A 84 -8.76 -0.19 5.19
CA GLU A 84 -8.52 1.19 5.60
C GLU A 84 -7.58 1.24 6.80
N ARG A 85 -7.81 0.38 7.80
CA ARG A 85 -6.93 0.26 8.98
C ARG A 85 -5.51 -0.15 8.60
N ALA A 86 -5.34 -1.12 7.71
CA ALA A 86 -4.02 -1.54 7.26
C ALA A 86 -3.27 -0.39 6.57
N ASN A 87 -3.90 0.26 5.60
CA ASN A 87 -3.29 1.38 4.86
C ASN A 87 -2.98 2.57 5.78
N TRP A 88 -3.87 2.88 6.72
CA TRP A 88 -3.65 3.93 7.70
C TRP A 88 -2.44 3.65 8.60
N MET A 89 -2.28 2.41 9.10
CA MET A 89 -1.14 2.04 9.97
C MET A 89 0.19 2.07 9.23
N ILE A 90 0.22 1.59 7.98
CA ILE A 90 1.42 1.64 7.13
C ILE A 90 1.86 3.09 6.94
N PHE A 91 0.93 3.98 6.58
CA PHE A 91 1.25 5.40 6.38
C PHE A 91 1.64 6.11 7.68
N HIS A 92 0.94 5.82 8.77
CA HIS A 92 1.25 6.36 10.09
C HIS A 92 2.68 6.01 10.53
N ASP A 93 3.18 4.84 10.15
CA ASP A 93 4.55 4.42 10.43
C ASP A 93 5.58 4.98 9.46
N ALA A 94 5.38 4.81 8.14
CA ALA A 94 6.41 5.07 7.15
C ALA A 94 6.53 6.55 6.77
N TYR A 95 5.40 7.26 6.61
CA TYR A 95 5.42 8.64 6.14
C TYR A 95 6.18 9.64 7.04
N PRO A 96 6.10 9.59 8.38
CA PRO A 96 6.94 10.47 9.20
C PRO A 96 8.43 10.18 9.01
N GLN A 97 8.83 8.94 8.73
CA GLN A 97 10.23 8.61 8.43
C GLN A 97 10.68 9.26 7.10
N LEU A 98 9.82 9.26 6.08
CA LEU A 98 10.05 9.96 4.82
C LEU A 98 10.23 11.47 5.04
N LEU A 99 9.37 12.07 5.87
CA LEU A 99 9.48 13.49 6.21
C LEU A 99 10.77 13.80 6.98
N VAL A 100 11.16 12.96 7.94
CA VAL A 100 12.45 13.11 8.64
C VAL A 100 13.59 13.09 7.63
N TYR A 101 13.62 12.14 6.69
CA TYR A 101 14.63 12.09 5.64
C TYR A 101 14.68 13.38 4.80
N ARG A 102 13.52 13.86 4.35
CA ARG A 102 13.43 15.11 3.58
C ARG A 102 13.94 16.30 4.37
N TYR A 103 13.58 16.44 5.64
CA TYR A 103 14.04 17.56 6.46
C TYR A 103 15.52 17.42 6.84
N ALA A 104 16.01 16.20 7.07
CA ALA A 104 17.42 15.94 7.35
C ALA A 104 18.33 16.30 6.16
N THR A 105 17.88 16.01 4.94
CA THR A 105 18.62 16.38 3.71
C THR A 105 18.61 17.88 3.43
N LEU A 106 17.57 18.61 3.84
CA LEU A 106 17.44 20.06 3.57
C LEU A 106 18.04 20.96 4.65
N TYR A 107 18.04 20.51 5.92
CA TYR A 107 18.34 21.38 7.06
C TYR A 107 19.49 20.87 7.93
N ASP A 108 19.42 19.62 8.39
CA ASP A 108 20.39 19.07 9.33
C ASP A 108 20.34 17.53 9.37
N PRO A 109 21.43 16.83 9.01
CA PRO A 109 21.55 15.38 9.19
C PRO A 109 21.22 14.89 10.60
N GLY A 110 21.45 15.71 11.64
CA GLY A 110 21.11 15.39 13.03
C GLY A 110 19.62 15.10 13.26
N LEU A 111 18.74 15.49 12.33
CA LEU A 111 17.30 15.18 12.40
C LEU A 111 16.99 13.68 12.29
N LEU A 112 17.91 12.82 11.90
CA LEU A 112 17.67 11.37 11.97
C LEU A 112 17.46 10.89 13.42
N GLU A 113 18.01 11.60 14.41
CA GLU A 113 17.89 11.26 15.84
C GLU A 113 16.45 11.36 16.36
N ILE A 114 15.55 12.07 15.67
CA ILE A 114 14.14 12.19 16.08
C ILE A 114 13.25 11.04 15.58
N LEU A 115 13.77 10.10 14.77
CA LEU A 115 13.01 8.92 14.30
C LEU A 115 12.34 8.13 15.44
N PRO A 116 12.98 7.88 16.60
CA PRO A 116 12.34 7.19 17.73
C PRO A 116 11.10 7.91 18.28
N ALA A 117 11.01 9.24 18.14
CA ALA A 117 9.85 10.01 18.58
C ALA A 117 8.56 9.69 17.80
N PHE A 118 8.68 9.00 16.66
CA PHE A 118 7.56 8.48 15.85
C PHE A 118 7.33 6.97 16.05
N GLN A 119 7.93 6.40 17.11
CA GLN A 119 7.91 4.95 17.38
C GLN A 119 8.42 4.15 16.18
N THR A 120 9.37 4.71 15.43
CA THR A 120 10.06 4.01 14.35
C THR A 120 10.78 2.81 14.93
N SER A 121 10.69 1.64 14.28
CA SER A 121 11.35 0.42 14.77
C SER A 121 12.86 0.62 14.85
N ARG A 122 13.53 -0.01 15.84
CA ARG A 122 15.00 0.02 15.92
C ARG A 122 15.65 -0.46 14.62
N PHE A 123 15.04 -1.45 13.98
CA PHE A 123 15.41 -1.89 12.63
C PHE A 123 15.43 -0.72 11.63
N MET A 124 14.33 0.02 11.49
CA MET A 124 14.28 1.13 10.53
C MET A 124 15.18 2.31 10.90
N VAL A 125 15.39 2.60 12.19
CA VAL A 125 16.36 3.64 12.62
C VAL A 125 17.76 3.30 12.08
N THR A 126 18.20 2.06 12.23
CA THR A 126 19.49 1.58 11.70
C THR A 126 19.55 1.64 10.17
N GLU A 127 18.48 1.22 9.48
CA GLU A 127 18.44 1.21 8.01
C GLU A 127 18.42 2.62 7.42
N TRP A 128 17.77 3.58 8.08
CA TRP A 128 17.82 5.00 7.68
C TRP A 128 19.22 5.60 7.87
N ALA A 129 19.88 5.33 9.01
CA ALA A 129 21.25 5.78 9.24
C ALA A 129 22.21 5.22 8.18
N HIS A 130 22.10 3.91 7.89
CA HIS A 130 22.87 3.27 6.84
C HIS A 130 22.59 3.89 5.46
N PHE A 131 21.32 4.09 5.08
CA PHE A 131 20.98 4.71 3.81
C PHE A 131 21.51 6.15 3.70
N PHE A 132 21.47 6.92 4.79
CA PHE A 132 21.95 8.28 4.78
C PHE A 132 23.47 8.36 4.51
N GLN A 133 24.23 7.39 5.03
CA GLN A 133 25.67 7.29 4.81
C GLN A 133 26.04 6.71 3.44
N TYR A 134 25.42 5.60 3.04
CA TYR A 134 25.88 4.79 1.90
C TYR A 134 25.00 4.88 0.65
N ARG A 135 23.82 5.52 0.74
CA ARG A 135 22.88 5.72 -0.38
C ARG A 135 22.43 4.44 -1.11
N ASN A 136 22.48 3.29 -0.43
CA ASN A 136 22.04 2.02 -0.99
C ASN A 136 20.50 1.95 -1.08
N GLN A 137 19.96 2.33 -2.25
CA GLN A 137 18.52 2.43 -2.51
C GLN A 137 17.80 1.07 -2.40
N GLU A 138 18.41 0.01 -2.92
CA GLU A 138 17.84 -1.35 -2.90
C GLU A 138 17.71 -1.89 -1.48
N ARG A 139 18.73 -1.63 -0.63
CA ARG A 139 18.70 -2.01 0.78
C ARG A 139 17.57 -1.29 1.52
N LEU A 140 17.45 0.03 1.33
CA LEU A 140 16.38 0.81 1.98
C LEU A 140 14.98 0.36 1.50
N LEU A 141 14.81 0.16 0.19
CA LEU A 141 13.58 -0.35 -0.40
C LEU A 141 13.16 -1.68 0.24
N ASN A 142 14.08 -2.63 0.32
CA ASN A 142 13.85 -3.93 0.95
C ASN A 142 13.54 -3.79 2.44
N ALA A 143 14.25 -2.93 3.16
CA ALA A 143 14.01 -2.67 4.58
C ALA A 143 12.60 -2.12 4.84
N LEU A 144 12.16 -1.14 4.04
CA LEU A 144 10.81 -0.57 4.17
C LEU A 144 9.73 -1.61 3.86
N ILE A 145 9.93 -2.48 2.85
CA ILE A 145 9.02 -3.61 2.57
C ILE A 145 8.95 -4.57 3.77
N ILE A 146 10.10 -4.96 4.33
CA ILE A 146 10.16 -5.86 5.49
C ILE A 146 9.45 -5.24 6.71
N ASN A 147 9.71 -3.96 6.97
CA ASN A 147 9.11 -3.24 8.09
C ASN A 147 7.60 -3.16 7.96
N GLU A 148 7.09 -2.78 6.79
CA GLU A 148 5.66 -2.73 6.49
C GLU A 148 4.98 -4.09 6.75
N GLN A 149 5.54 -5.16 6.19
CA GLN A 149 4.92 -6.49 6.25
C GLN A 149 4.91 -7.10 7.65
N ASN A 150 5.90 -6.77 8.48
CA ASN A 150 5.91 -7.16 9.89
C ASN A 150 4.97 -6.30 10.74
N LEU A 151 4.87 -5.00 10.44
CA LEU A 151 4.01 -4.05 11.16
C LEU A 151 2.53 -4.42 11.08
N ILE A 152 2.06 -4.88 9.92
CA ILE A 152 0.63 -5.24 9.73
C ILE A 152 0.28 -6.66 10.23
N GLN A 153 1.26 -7.51 10.54
CA GLN A 153 1.03 -8.93 10.85
C GLN A 153 0.10 -9.13 12.05
N HIS A 154 0.38 -8.51 13.19
CA HIS A 154 -0.44 -8.73 14.39
C HIS A 154 -1.72 -7.87 14.41
N PRO A 155 -1.69 -6.56 14.12
CA PRO A 155 -2.86 -5.71 14.24
C PRO A 155 -3.95 -5.95 13.20
N VAL A 156 -3.60 -6.48 12.01
CA VAL A 156 -4.55 -6.71 10.91
C VAL A 156 -4.78 -8.20 10.68
N VAL A 157 -3.70 -8.97 10.44
CA VAL A 157 -3.80 -10.38 10.03
C VAL A 157 -4.07 -11.29 11.24
N GLY A 158 -3.50 -10.98 12.40
CA GLY A 158 -3.61 -11.79 13.62
C GLY A 158 -4.76 -11.43 14.57
N HIS A 159 -5.43 -10.29 14.38
CA HIS A 159 -6.40 -9.79 15.35
C HIS A 159 -7.66 -10.70 15.41
N PRO A 160 -8.08 -11.19 16.60
CA PRO A 160 -9.15 -12.19 16.74
C PRO A 160 -10.49 -11.81 16.10
N TYR A 161 -10.84 -10.51 16.12
CA TYR A 161 -12.03 -9.98 15.46
C TYR A 161 -12.01 -10.21 13.94
N TYR A 162 -10.85 -10.00 13.28
CA TYR A 162 -10.69 -10.21 11.85
C TYR A 162 -10.44 -11.70 11.53
N ARG A 163 -9.70 -12.41 12.39
CA ARG A 163 -9.40 -13.84 12.20
C ARG A 163 -10.64 -14.72 12.17
N ARG A 164 -11.63 -14.47 13.06
CA ARG A 164 -12.87 -15.28 13.16
C ARG A 164 -13.99 -14.89 12.19
N ARG A 165 -13.98 -13.66 11.66
CA ARG A 165 -15.07 -13.16 10.79
C ARG A 165 -14.66 -13.03 9.32
N VAL A 166 -13.41 -12.65 9.05
CA VAL A 166 -12.89 -12.39 7.70
C VAL A 166 -11.97 -13.52 7.22
N PHE A 167 -11.00 -13.95 8.04
CA PHE A 167 -9.97 -14.93 7.62
C PHE A 167 -10.34 -16.41 7.84
N SER A 168 -11.36 -16.74 8.64
CA SER A 168 -11.85 -18.11 8.83
C SER A 168 -13.16 -18.42 8.08
N SER A 169 -13.70 -17.47 7.32
CA SER A 169 -15.00 -17.60 6.66
C SER A 169 -14.87 -17.89 5.17
N ILE A 170 -16.00 -18.23 4.53
CA ILE A 170 -16.15 -18.44 3.08
C ILE A 170 -15.53 -17.29 2.24
N TRP A 171 -15.38 -16.10 2.83
CA TRP A 171 -14.79 -14.90 2.22
C TRP A 171 -13.26 -14.98 2.07
N TYR A 172 -12.54 -15.64 2.98
CA TYR A 172 -11.10 -15.91 2.80
C TYR A 172 -10.87 -16.83 1.60
N ARG A 173 -11.71 -17.86 1.46
CA ARG A 173 -11.71 -18.74 0.29
C ARG A 173 -12.05 -18.00 -0.98
N LEU A 174 -12.98 -17.04 -0.95
CA LEU A 174 -13.30 -16.18 -2.11
C LEU A 174 -12.17 -15.20 -2.45
N GLN A 175 -11.44 -14.65 -1.48
CA GLN A 175 -10.28 -13.79 -1.73
C GLN A 175 -9.11 -14.53 -2.38
N ASP A 176 -8.82 -15.76 -1.93
CA ASP A 176 -7.84 -16.65 -2.55
C ASP A 176 -8.34 -17.16 -3.92
N LEU A 177 -9.62 -17.58 -4.05
CA LEU A 177 -10.22 -18.11 -5.30
C LEU A 177 -10.32 -17.04 -6.41
N PHE A 178 -10.58 -15.79 -6.04
CA PHE A 178 -10.63 -14.66 -6.97
C PHE A 178 -9.32 -13.87 -7.01
N HIS A 179 -8.21 -14.34 -6.45
CA HIS A 179 -6.94 -13.61 -6.40
C HIS A 179 -7.13 -12.10 -6.12
N LEU A 180 -8.00 -11.71 -5.19
CA LEU A 180 -8.29 -10.28 -4.91
C LEU A 180 -7.05 -9.56 -4.36
N ASN A 181 -6.02 -10.32 -4.00
CA ASN A 181 -4.67 -9.89 -3.64
C ASN A 181 -3.73 -9.69 -4.86
N CYS A 182 -4.27 -9.65 -6.08
CA CYS A 182 -3.49 -9.27 -7.25
C CYS A 182 -3.28 -7.76 -7.26
N VAL A 183 -2.02 -7.35 -7.30
CA VAL A 183 -1.61 -5.97 -7.47
C VAL A 183 -1.18 -5.79 -8.91
N VAL A 184 -1.72 -4.77 -9.58
CA VAL A 184 -1.36 -4.46 -10.96
C VAL A 184 -0.89 -3.01 -11.12
N PHE A 185 0.02 -2.80 -12.06
CA PHE A 185 0.56 -1.53 -12.50
C PHE A 185 0.14 -1.30 -13.95
N PRO A 186 -0.71 -0.30 -14.20
CA PRO A 186 -1.18 0.03 -15.53
C PRO A 186 -0.20 0.95 -16.25
N THR A 187 -0.30 0.94 -17.56
CA THR A 187 0.39 1.85 -18.48
C THR A 187 -0.64 2.56 -19.34
N LEU A 188 -0.31 3.76 -19.83
CA LEU A 188 -1.24 4.54 -20.67
C LEU A 188 -1.58 3.84 -21.98
N GLU A 189 -0.73 2.91 -22.43
CA GLU A 189 -0.93 2.10 -23.62
C GLU A 189 -1.93 0.93 -23.41
N GLY A 190 -2.60 0.87 -22.25
CA GLY A 190 -3.56 -0.20 -21.97
C GLY A 190 -2.87 -1.54 -21.73
N ARG A 191 -1.76 -1.56 -21.00
CA ARG A 191 -1.13 -2.80 -20.49
C ARG A 191 -1.14 -2.82 -18.97
N LEU A 192 -1.36 -4.01 -18.40
CA LEU A 192 -1.34 -4.27 -16.96
C LEU A 192 -0.22 -5.25 -16.64
N TYR A 193 0.68 -4.83 -15.77
CA TYR A 193 1.76 -5.64 -15.24
C TYR A 193 1.49 -5.93 -13.77
N GLY A 194 1.98 -7.01 -13.20
CA GLY A 194 1.79 -7.22 -11.78
C GLY A 194 1.90 -8.67 -11.38
N ASP A 195 1.50 -8.91 -10.13
CA ASP A 195 1.62 -10.23 -9.53
C ASP A 195 0.56 -10.42 -8.44
N SER A 196 0.43 -11.65 -7.97
CA SER A 196 -0.44 -12.02 -6.87
C SER A 196 0.27 -12.95 -5.89
N VAL A 197 -0.25 -13.06 -4.67
CA VAL A 197 0.25 -14.04 -3.70
C VAL A 197 -0.86 -14.98 -3.29
N VAL A 198 -0.54 -16.27 -3.26
CA VAL A 198 -1.36 -17.33 -2.66
C VAL A 198 -0.89 -17.52 -1.21
N HIS A 199 -1.83 -17.63 -0.26
CA HIS A 199 -1.57 -17.71 1.18
C HIS A 199 -1.01 -16.42 1.81
N PHE A 200 -1.80 -15.35 1.74
CA PHE A 200 -1.48 -14.02 2.28
C PHE A 200 -1.10 -14.00 3.78
N ASN A 201 -1.47 -15.02 4.57
CA ASN A 201 -1.18 -15.07 6.01
C ASN A 201 0.33 -15.20 6.34
N ASN A 202 1.15 -15.64 5.39
CA ASN A 202 2.60 -15.80 5.60
C ASN A 202 3.35 -14.49 5.33
N THR A 203 3.99 -13.93 6.36
CA THR A 203 4.78 -12.68 6.26
C THR A 203 5.90 -12.76 5.21
N GLY A 204 6.62 -13.89 5.13
CA GLY A 204 7.70 -14.08 4.17
C GLY A 204 7.19 -14.06 2.73
N LYS A 205 6.04 -14.70 2.46
CA LYS A 205 5.41 -14.64 1.13
C LYS A 205 4.99 -13.23 0.73
N ARG A 206 4.50 -12.42 1.68
CA ARG A 206 4.16 -11.01 1.41
C ARG A 206 5.39 -10.14 1.20
N ILE A 207 6.47 -10.37 1.95
CA ILE A 207 7.76 -9.71 1.71
C ILE A 207 8.26 -10.04 0.29
N ALA A 208 8.21 -11.31 -0.11
CA ALA A 208 8.59 -11.73 -1.46
C ALA A 208 7.72 -11.08 -2.53
N LEU A 209 6.39 -11.03 -2.36
CA LEU A 209 5.49 -10.31 -3.27
C LEU A 209 5.88 -8.83 -3.38
N GLY A 210 6.10 -8.15 -2.26
CA GLY A 210 6.50 -6.73 -2.25
C GLY A 210 7.78 -6.48 -3.04
N LYS A 211 8.77 -7.37 -2.93
CA LYS A 211 10.02 -7.31 -3.69
C LYS A 211 9.82 -7.55 -5.19
N ARG A 212 9.01 -8.55 -5.56
CA ARG A 212 8.69 -8.80 -6.99
C ARG A 212 7.94 -7.62 -7.60
N LEU A 213 6.96 -7.06 -6.90
CA LEU A 213 6.28 -5.85 -7.33
C LEU A 213 7.24 -4.67 -7.50
N ALA A 214 8.21 -4.50 -6.59
CA ALA A 214 9.24 -3.49 -6.76
C ALA A 214 10.09 -3.74 -8.02
N GLY A 215 10.50 -4.99 -8.24
CA GLY A 215 11.24 -5.40 -9.44
C GLY A 215 10.47 -5.12 -10.74
N ILE A 216 9.16 -5.39 -10.77
CA ILE A 216 8.29 -5.04 -11.91
C ILE A 216 8.25 -3.53 -12.09
N LEU A 217 7.93 -2.77 -11.03
CA LEU A 217 7.71 -1.33 -11.08
C LEU A 217 8.95 -0.56 -11.55
N PHE A 218 10.14 -1.03 -11.16
CA PHE A 218 11.42 -0.39 -11.48
C PHE A 218 12.19 -1.07 -12.61
N HIS A 219 11.57 -1.99 -13.34
CA HIS A 219 12.20 -2.61 -14.49
C HIS A 219 12.54 -1.54 -15.55
N PRO A 220 13.79 -1.47 -16.05
CA PRO A 220 14.27 -0.37 -16.90
C PRO A 220 13.38 -0.06 -18.11
N ASP A 221 12.87 -1.11 -18.76
CA ASP A 221 12.09 -0.97 -20.01
C ASP A 221 10.67 -0.44 -19.82
N ILE A 222 10.11 -0.53 -18.61
CA ILE A 222 8.68 -0.24 -18.35
C ILE A 222 8.45 0.79 -17.25
N TYR A 223 9.45 1.09 -16.41
CA TYR A 223 9.36 2.09 -15.34
C TYR A 223 8.78 3.43 -15.83
N THR A 224 9.27 3.93 -16.96
CA THR A 224 8.82 5.22 -17.52
C THR A 224 7.33 5.23 -17.86
N ARG A 225 6.77 4.08 -18.25
CA ARG A 225 5.34 3.93 -18.56
C ARG A 225 4.50 4.00 -17.28
N PHE A 226 4.93 3.35 -16.20
CA PHE A 226 4.27 3.44 -14.89
C PHE A 226 4.32 4.84 -14.32
N PHE A 227 5.48 5.50 -14.42
CA PHE A 227 5.63 6.88 -13.95
C PHE A 227 4.72 7.84 -14.73
N ARG A 228 4.66 7.71 -16.06
CA ARG A 228 3.74 8.47 -16.91
C ARG A 228 2.29 8.22 -16.54
N PHE A 229 1.90 6.96 -16.29
CA PHE A 229 0.55 6.65 -15.82
C PHE A 229 0.24 7.41 -14.52
N ALA A 230 1.10 7.27 -13.49
CA ALA A 230 0.87 7.89 -12.19
C ALA A 230 0.82 9.43 -12.26
N LEU A 231 1.56 10.02 -13.21
CA LEU A 231 1.58 11.46 -13.46
C LEU A 231 0.30 11.97 -14.14
N ASN A 232 -0.25 11.22 -15.09
CA ASN A 232 -1.36 11.67 -15.94
C ASN A 232 -2.73 11.22 -15.44
N ILE A 233 -2.81 10.17 -14.63
CA ILE A 233 -4.06 9.62 -14.13
C ILE A 233 -4.22 9.94 -12.65
N PRO A 234 -5.11 10.90 -12.28
CA PRO A 234 -5.44 11.17 -10.89
C PRO A 234 -5.96 9.93 -10.18
N HIS A 235 -5.58 9.74 -8.92
CA HIS A 235 -6.10 8.64 -8.13
C HIS A 235 -7.43 9.02 -7.48
N THR A 236 -8.51 8.33 -7.83
CA THR A 236 -9.84 8.50 -7.24
C THR A 236 -10.21 7.37 -6.28
N GLY A 237 -9.35 6.35 -6.21
CA GLY A 237 -9.68 5.08 -5.58
C GLY A 237 -10.60 4.22 -6.45
N SER A 238 -11.10 4.68 -7.60
CA SER A 238 -11.96 3.88 -8.45
C SER A 238 -11.14 2.95 -9.36
N ARG A 239 -11.72 1.80 -9.69
CA ARG A 239 -11.18 0.92 -10.74
C ARG A 239 -11.18 1.61 -12.11
N TYR A 240 -12.04 2.61 -12.28
CA TYR A 240 -12.13 3.42 -13.49
C TYR A 240 -10.80 4.13 -13.82
N ASP A 241 -9.96 4.46 -12.83
CA ASP A 241 -8.64 5.04 -13.04
C ASP A 241 -7.76 4.17 -13.98
N TYR A 242 -8.05 2.87 -14.05
CA TYR A 242 -7.32 1.89 -14.87
C TYR A 242 -8.15 1.52 -16.09
N GLU A 243 -9.44 1.23 -15.87
CA GLU A 243 -10.35 0.70 -16.87
C GLU A 243 -10.70 1.70 -17.98
N CYS A 244 -10.61 3.01 -17.72
CA CYS A 244 -10.81 4.04 -18.73
C CYS A 244 -9.82 3.93 -19.91
N LEU A 245 -8.60 3.43 -19.65
CA LEU A 245 -7.57 3.18 -20.68
C LEU A 245 -7.94 2.06 -21.65
N PHE A 246 -8.99 1.31 -21.34
CA PHE A 246 -9.52 0.21 -22.13
C PHE A 246 -10.91 0.49 -22.69
N GLY A 247 -11.36 1.76 -22.64
CA GLY A 247 -12.69 2.17 -23.12
C GLY A 247 -13.85 1.64 -22.27
N LEU A 248 -13.59 1.20 -21.04
CA LEU A 248 -14.62 0.71 -20.14
C LEU A 248 -15.23 1.85 -19.33
N THR A 249 -16.52 1.74 -19.04
CA THR A 249 -17.29 2.71 -18.26
C THR A 249 -17.09 2.52 -16.77
N GLN A 250 -17.37 3.56 -15.99
CA GLN A 250 -17.27 3.55 -14.54
C GLN A 250 -18.37 2.66 -13.91
N ASP A 251 -17.96 1.52 -13.33
CA ASP A 251 -18.87 0.60 -12.62
C ASP A 251 -19.16 1.01 -11.16
N ALA A 252 -18.34 1.90 -10.57
CA ALA A 252 -18.42 2.27 -9.16
C ALA A 252 -18.05 3.75 -8.94
N PRO A 253 -18.76 4.47 -8.06
CA PRO A 253 -18.38 5.81 -7.65
C PRO A 253 -16.95 5.88 -7.07
N ALA A 254 -16.38 7.08 -7.00
CA ALA A 254 -15.09 7.30 -6.34
C ALA A 254 -15.16 6.97 -4.84
N LEU A 255 -14.01 6.69 -4.21
CA LEU A 255 -13.96 6.16 -2.83
C LEU A 255 -14.73 7.02 -1.82
N ARG A 256 -14.56 8.34 -1.89
CA ARG A 256 -15.20 9.31 -0.98
C ARG A 256 -16.72 9.40 -1.14
N ALA A 257 -17.26 8.91 -2.25
CA ALA A 257 -18.71 8.82 -2.45
C ALA A 257 -19.29 7.53 -1.86
N ILE A 258 -18.47 6.50 -1.63
CA ILE A 258 -18.91 5.19 -1.14
C ILE A 258 -18.69 5.06 0.37
N PHE A 259 -17.53 5.50 0.86
CA PHE A 259 -17.15 5.34 2.27
C PHE A 259 -16.70 6.67 2.89
N PRO A 260 -17.10 6.93 4.14
CA PRO A 260 -16.68 8.13 4.86
C PRO A 260 -15.22 8.01 5.31
N VAL A 261 -14.62 9.16 5.64
CA VAL A 261 -13.34 9.22 6.34
C VAL A 261 -13.49 8.59 7.73
N VAL A 262 -12.63 7.62 8.04
CA VAL A 262 -12.63 6.90 9.31
C VAL A 262 -11.58 7.49 10.24
N ARG A 263 -11.97 7.77 11.49
CA ARG A 263 -11.01 8.15 12.53
C ARG A 263 -10.33 6.90 13.07
N HIS A 264 -9.01 6.97 13.16
CA HIS A 264 -8.18 5.89 13.66
C HIS A 264 -7.45 6.34 14.93
N ASP A 265 -7.29 5.40 15.84
CA ASP A 265 -6.42 5.54 17.01
C ASP A 265 -5.47 4.34 17.08
N TRP A 266 -4.23 4.56 17.51
CA TRP A 266 -3.22 3.51 17.70
C TRP A 266 -2.56 3.65 19.05
N LYS A 267 -3.30 3.24 20.08
CA LYS A 267 -2.91 3.33 21.49
C LYS A 267 -1.52 2.75 21.79
N GLU A 268 -1.20 1.58 21.22
CA GLU A 268 0.08 0.92 21.42
C GLU A 268 0.68 0.42 20.10
N LYS A 269 1.61 1.20 19.55
CA LYS A 269 2.51 0.73 18.48
C LYS A 269 3.73 0.07 19.10
N ARG A 270 3.83 -1.26 18.94
CA ARG A 270 4.97 -2.05 19.41
C ARG A 270 6.03 -2.14 18.33
N ASP A 271 7.29 -2.04 18.75
CA ASP A 271 8.42 -2.30 17.87
C ASP A 271 8.53 -3.82 17.64
N TRP A 272 8.07 -4.26 16.47
CA TRP A 272 8.08 -5.66 16.07
C TRP A 272 9.50 -6.25 16.04
N SER A 273 10.53 -5.42 15.83
CA SER A 273 11.93 -5.86 15.72
C SER A 273 12.53 -6.28 17.08
N LYS A 274 11.92 -5.88 18.20
CA LYS A 274 12.35 -6.30 19.54
C LYS A 274 11.96 -7.74 19.88
N GLY A 275 10.86 -8.24 19.30
CA GLY A 275 10.30 -9.55 19.63
C GLY A 275 10.54 -10.63 18.56
N LYS A 276 11.19 -10.30 17.45
CA LYS A 276 11.33 -11.19 16.29
C LYS A 276 12.75 -11.14 15.73
N LYS A 277 13.38 -12.31 15.56
CA LYS A 277 14.65 -12.42 14.84
C LYS A 277 14.44 -12.15 13.35
N LEU A 278 15.29 -11.31 12.77
CA LEU A 278 15.32 -11.08 11.32
C LEU A 278 15.76 -12.37 10.62
N GLN A 279 14.97 -12.81 9.64
CA GLN A 279 15.25 -14.00 8.85
C GLN A 279 16.19 -13.62 7.70
N LYS A 280 17.24 -14.41 7.45
CA LYS A 280 18.24 -14.13 6.40
C LYS A 280 17.60 -14.10 5.02
N GLU A 281 16.60 -14.95 4.83
CA GLU A 281 15.82 -15.13 3.61
C GLU A 281 15.10 -13.83 3.22
N TRP A 282 14.74 -12.98 4.19
CA TRP A 282 14.07 -11.71 3.90
C TRP A 282 14.98 -10.71 3.21
N PHE A 283 16.30 -10.91 3.20
CA PHE A 283 17.26 -10.04 2.53
C PHE A 283 17.62 -10.52 1.13
N LEU A 284 17.22 -11.74 0.75
CA LEU A 284 17.44 -12.26 -0.60
C LEU A 284 16.68 -11.43 -1.64
N PRO A 285 17.25 -11.20 -2.84
CA PRO A 285 16.56 -10.49 -3.91
C PRO A 285 15.26 -11.21 -4.29
N GLY A 286 14.27 -10.45 -4.74
CA GLY A 286 13.04 -11.04 -5.28
C GLY A 286 13.31 -11.60 -6.67
N GLU A 287 12.98 -12.86 -6.91
CA GLU A 287 13.05 -13.45 -8.24
C GLU A 287 11.93 -12.88 -9.13
N LEU A 288 12.29 -12.35 -10.28
CA LEU A 288 11.34 -11.96 -11.33
C LEU A 288 11.20 -13.13 -12.30
N GLU A 289 10.07 -13.82 -12.24
CA GLU A 289 9.69 -14.78 -13.28
C GLU A 289 8.95 -14.05 -14.41
N HIS A 290 9.27 -14.37 -15.65
CA HIS A 290 8.58 -13.83 -16.84
C HIS A 290 7.39 -14.74 -17.21
N PRO A 291 6.22 -14.21 -17.64
CA PRO A 291 5.98 -12.86 -18.17
C PRO A 291 5.38 -11.85 -17.17
N LEU A 292 5.82 -10.59 -17.29
CA LEU A 292 5.38 -9.48 -16.43
C LEU A 292 3.99 -8.92 -16.81
N ASP A 293 3.56 -9.11 -18.06
CA ASP A 293 2.26 -8.62 -18.58
C ASP A 293 1.15 -9.63 -18.26
N ILE A 294 0.18 -9.19 -17.45
CA ILE A 294 -0.96 -10.00 -16.99
C ILE A 294 -2.30 -9.48 -17.55
N THR A 295 -2.28 -8.60 -18.55
CA THR A 295 -3.45 -7.92 -19.12
C THR A 295 -4.57 -8.90 -19.47
N ASN A 296 -4.27 -9.92 -20.26
CA ASN A 296 -5.25 -10.90 -20.71
C ASN A 296 -5.82 -11.76 -19.57
N TRP A 297 -4.97 -12.11 -18.59
CA TRP A 297 -5.41 -12.86 -17.42
C TRP A 297 -6.34 -11.99 -16.55
N TYR A 298 -5.98 -10.72 -16.34
CA TYR A 298 -6.75 -9.77 -15.57
C TYR A 298 -8.15 -9.55 -16.17
N PHE A 299 -8.28 -9.34 -17.48
CA PHE A 299 -9.60 -9.15 -18.10
C PHE A 299 -10.47 -10.41 -18.09
N ARG A 300 -9.87 -11.59 -18.32
CA ARG A 300 -10.59 -12.88 -18.20
C ARG A 300 -11.16 -13.05 -16.80
N LYS A 301 -10.36 -12.72 -15.78
CA LYS A 301 -10.77 -12.73 -14.38
C LYS A 301 -11.88 -11.71 -14.09
N ARG A 302 -11.75 -10.47 -14.58
CA ARG A 302 -12.76 -9.40 -14.40
C ARG A 302 -14.11 -9.80 -14.98
N LYS A 303 -14.12 -10.40 -16.18
CA LYS A 303 -15.34 -10.91 -16.82
C LYS A 303 -16.04 -11.94 -15.94
N ARG A 304 -15.29 -12.87 -15.34
CA ARG A 304 -15.85 -13.86 -14.40
C ARG A 304 -16.49 -13.20 -13.18
N ILE A 305 -15.82 -12.23 -12.56
CA ILE A 305 -16.36 -11.50 -11.38
C ILE A 305 -17.67 -10.79 -11.72
N ARG A 306 -17.75 -10.10 -12.88
CA ARG A 306 -18.99 -9.44 -13.32
C ARG A 306 -20.12 -10.45 -13.57
N GLN A 307 -19.82 -11.60 -14.18
CA GLN A 307 -20.80 -12.66 -14.41
C GLN A 307 -21.37 -13.20 -13.09
N PHE A 308 -20.51 -13.51 -12.11
CA PHE A 308 -20.96 -13.96 -10.78
C PHE A 308 -21.77 -12.89 -10.05
N SER A 309 -21.37 -11.62 -10.18
CA SER A 309 -22.12 -10.51 -9.59
C SER A 309 -23.54 -10.39 -10.15
N ALA A 310 -23.67 -10.42 -11.48
CA ALA A 310 -24.96 -10.37 -12.14
C ALA A 310 -25.88 -11.55 -11.76
N MET A 311 -25.32 -12.76 -11.64
CA MET A 311 -26.06 -13.93 -11.16
C MET A 311 -26.53 -13.74 -9.70
N ALA A 312 -25.68 -13.20 -8.83
CA ALA A 312 -26.04 -12.93 -7.44
C ALA A 312 -27.11 -11.84 -7.32
N GLU A 313 -27.09 -10.81 -8.17
CA GLU A 313 -28.16 -9.80 -8.23
C GLU A 313 -29.49 -10.42 -8.64
N GLN A 314 -29.49 -11.28 -9.66
CA GLN A 314 -30.69 -11.97 -10.10
C GLN A 314 -31.28 -12.80 -8.96
N LEU A 315 -30.49 -13.61 -8.27
CA LEU A 315 -30.94 -14.44 -7.15
C LEU A 315 -31.49 -13.65 -5.96
N LYS A 316 -31.10 -12.39 -5.75
CA LYS A 316 -31.67 -11.52 -4.70
C LYS A 316 -33.03 -10.93 -5.06
N ARG A 317 -33.41 -10.93 -6.33
CA ARG A 317 -34.70 -10.42 -6.82
C ARG A 317 -35.81 -11.48 -6.78
N TRP A 318 -35.44 -12.74 -6.57
CA TRP A 318 -36.33 -13.88 -6.33
C TRP A 318 -36.47 -14.14 -4.84
#